data_AF-A0A1X1QS66-F1
#
_entry.id   AF-A0A1X1QS66-F1
#
_cell.length_a   1.000
_cell.length_b   1.000
_cell.length_c   1.000
_cell.angle_alpha   90.00
_cell.angle_beta   90.00
_cell.angle_gamma   90.00
#
_symmetry.space_group_name_H-M   'P 1'
#
loop_
_entity.id
_entity.type
_entity.pdbx_description
1 polymer ?
#
loop_
_entity_poly.entity_id
_entity_poly.type
_entity_poly.pdbx_seq_one_letter_code
_entity_poly.pdbx_strand_id
1 'polypeptide(L)'
;MQEERIGVIHLSHAVSVVRQGRTFLCELFNLLRQTRSPHHHVRLNVKARADIAWWKCLHSWNGSSFFPLPTPAVHVYSDASGTYGGGAFVEGLGWFQTQWPEDWEGVDIASKELVQ
;
A
#
# COMPACT_ATOMS: atom_id res chain seq x y z
N MET A 1 -3.92 -25.41 28.73
CA MET A 1 -3.00 -25.38 27.57
C MET A 1 -3.85 -25.24 26.32
N GLN A 2 -4.11 -24.01 25.92
CA GLN A 2 -4.92 -23.70 24.74
C GLN A 2 -3.97 -23.74 23.54
N GLU A 3 -4.14 -24.69 22.64
CA GLU A 3 -3.43 -24.68 21.36
C GLU A 3 -3.89 -23.43 20.58
N GLU A 4 -3.15 -22.33 20.74
CA GLU A 4 -3.31 -21.14 19.92
C GLU A 4 -2.97 -21.50 18.47
N ARG A 5 -3.99 -21.90 17.72
CA ARG A 5 -3.96 -21.92 16.26
C ARG A 5 -3.83 -20.48 15.78
N ILE A 6 -2.62 -19.94 15.79
CA ILE A 6 -2.30 -18.67 15.14
C ILE A 6 -2.41 -18.92 13.63
N GLY A 7 -3.62 -18.74 13.11
CA GLY A 7 -3.90 -18.85 11.68
C GLY A 7 -3.31 -17.65 10.93
N VAL A 8 -2.92 -17.87 9.68
CA VAL A 8 -2.44 -16.81 8.78
C VAL A 8 -3.43 -15.66 8.66
N ILE A 9 -4.74 -15.93 8.86
CA ILE A 9 -5.80 -14.91 8.93
C ILE A 9 -5.57 -13.93 10.10
N HIS A 10 -5.25 -14.43 11.30
CA HIS A 10 -4.98 -13.58 12.46
C HIS A 10 -3.74 -12.70 12.23
N LEU A 11 -2.68 -13.26 11.64
CA LEU A 11 -1.49 -12.50 11.31
C LEU A 11 -1.74 -11.49 10.18
N SER A 12 -2.61 -11.81 9.23
CA SER A 12 -3.04 -10.90 8.16
C SER A 12 -3.80 -9.70 8.70
N HIS A 13 -4.57 -9.88 9.78
CA HIS A 13 -5.20 -8.78 10.48
C HIS A 13 -4.15 -7.94 11.23
N ALA A 14 -3.21 -8.58 11.94
CA ALA A 14 -2.16 -7.90 12.68
C ALA A 14 -1.25 -7.02 11.79
N VAL A 15 -1.05 -7.42 10.52
CA VAL A 15 -0.35 -6.64 9.50
C VAL A 15 -0.91 -5.23 9.29
N SER A 16 -2.20 -4.98 9.56
CA SER A 16 -2.79 -3.64 9.45
C SER A 16 -2.13 -2.63 10.40
N VAL A 17 -1.64 -3.13 11.55
CA VAL A 17 -0.95 -2.34 12.58
C VAL A 17 0.57 -2.49 12.44
N VAL A 18 1.04 -3.68 12.07
CA VAL A 18 2.46 -4.03 12.00
C VAL A 18 2.92 -4.01 10.56
N ARG A 19 3.41 -2.83 10.14
CA ARG A 19 3.73 -2.53 8.74
C ARG A 19 4.76 -3.47 8.12
N GLN A 20 5.74 -3.93 8.90
CA GLN A 20 6.73 -4.93 8.48
C GLN A 20 6.12 -6.31 8.18
N GLY A 21 4.96 -6.62 8.75
CA GLY A 21 4.46 -7.99 8.81
C GLY A 21 4.10 -8.59 7.46
N ARG A 22 3.80 -7.79 6.43
CA ARG A 22 3.45 -8.31 5.08
C ARG A 22 4.56 -9.15 4.48
N THR A 23 5.81 -8.70 4.63
CA THR A 23 6.99 -9.40 4.10
C THR A 23 7.16 -10.77 4.77
N PHE A 24 6.82 -10.86 6.05
CA PHE A 24 6.88 -12.09 6.86
C PHE A 24 5.57 -12.92 6.81
N LEU A 25 4.71 -12.69 5.81
CA LEU A 25 3.58 -13.56 5.49
C LEU A 25 3.72 -14.22 4.12
N CYS A 26 4.64 -13.75 3.27
CA CYS A 26 4.76 -14.20 1.89
C CYS A 26 4.97 -15.71 1.80
N GLU A 27 5.86 -16.29 2.61
CA GLU A 27 6.13 -17.72 2.54
C GLU A 27 4.98 -18.55 3.10
N LEU A 28 4.31 -18.05 4.14
CA LEU A 28 3.10 -18.69 4.69
C LEU A 28 1.98 -18.74 3.65
N PHE A 29 1.75 -17.65 2.90
CA PHE A 29 0.79 -17.64 1.80
C PHE A 29 1.19 -18.57 0.65
N ASN A 30 2.47 -18.62 0.30
CA ASN A 30 2.97 -19.54 -0.73
C ASN A 30 2.73 -21.00 -0.35
N LEU A 31 2.94 -21.36 0.92
CA LEU A 31 2.64 -22.70 1.42
C LEU A 31 1.15 -23.01 1.41
N LEU A 32 0.30 -22.06 1.82
CA LEU A 32 -1.16 -22.24 1.78
C LEU A 32 -1.69 -22.43 0.36
N ARG A 33 -1.16 -21.68 -0.62
CA ARG A 33 -1.54 -21.82 -2.04
C ARG A 33 -1.29 -23.22 -2.61
N GLN A 34 -0.32 -23.96 -2.07
CA GLN A 34 0.00 -25.30 -2.52
C GLN A 34 -0.90 -26.38 -1.89
N THR A 35 -1.75 -26.01 -0.93
CA THR A 35 -2.67 -26.95 -0.26
C THR A 35 -3.95 -27.14 -1.06
N ARG A 36 -4.43 -28.38 -1.06
CA ARG A 36 -5.68 -28.76 -1.75
C ARG A 36 -6.91 -28.77 -0.85
N SER A 37 -6.73 -28.67 0.47
CA SER A 37 -7.82 -28.71 1.45
C SER A 37 -7.46 -27.91 2.71
N PRO A 38 -8.44 -27.23 3.35
CA PRO A 38 -8.23 -26.48 4.60
C PRO A 38 -7.73 -27.32 5.78
N HIS A 39 -7.97 -28.63 5.75
CA HIS A 39 -7.56 -29.56 6.81
C HIS A 39 -6.26 -30.31 6.48
N HIS A 40 -5.59 -29.96 5.38
CA HIS A 40 -4.35 -30.58 4.98
C HIS A 40 -3.18 -30.07 5.85
N HIS A 41 -2.41 -31.00 6.41
CA HIS A 41 -1.21 -30.65 7.17
C HIS A 41 -0.07 -30.27 6.23
N VAL A 42 0.44 -29.04 6.36
CA VAL A 42 1.56 -28.55 5.55
C VAL A 42 2.86 -28.62 6.32
N ARG A 43 3.90 -29.15 5.69
CA ARG A 43 5.25 -29.09 6.24
C ARG A 43 5.82 -27.68 6.06
N LEU A 44 6.09 -26.98 7.16
CA LEU A 44 6.75 -25.68 7.14
C LEU A 44 8.22 -25.82 6.70
N ASN A 45 8.57 -25.12 5.64
CA ASN A 45 9.96 -24.95 5.22
C ASN A 45 10.70 -23.94 6.12
N VAL A 46 12.01 -23.81 5.92
CA VAL A 46 12.87 -22.95 6.77
C VAL A 46 12.41 -21.48 6.73
N LYS A 47 12.03 -20.98 5.56
CA LYS A 47 11.55 -19.59 5.38
C LYS A 47 10.25 -19.34 6.14
N ALA A 48 9.27 -20.24 6.03
CA ALA A 48 8.01 -20.13 6.75
C ALA A 48 8.18 -20.23 8.28
N ARG A 49 9.16 -21.01 8.75
CA ARG A 49 9.51 -21.05 10.18
C ARG A 49 10.16 -19.75 10.64
N ALA A 50 11.00 -19.15 9.82
CA ALA A 50 11.60 -17.84 10.09
C ALA A 50 10.53 -16.74 10.15
N ASP A 51 9.57 -16.75 9.22
CA ASP A 51 8.41 -15.86 9.23
C ASP A 51 7.62 -15.97 10.55
N ILE A 52 7.26 -17.19 10.97
CA ILE A 52 6.55 -17.42 12.25
C ILE A 52 7.41 -16.99 13.44
N ALA A 53 8.72 -17.24 13.41
CA ALA A 53 9.63 -16.83 14.49
C ALA A 53 9.70 -15.32 14.60
N TRP A 54 9.70 -14.60 13.47
CA TRP A 54 9.65 -13.14 13.45
C TRP A 54 8.39 -12.61 14.14
N TRP A 55 7.22 -13.21 13.88
CA TRP A 55 5.95 -12.83 14.51
C TRP A 55 5.93 -12.95 16.04
N LYS A 56 6.89 -13.63 16.67
CA LYS A 56 7.04 -13.63 18.14
C LYS A 56 7.40 -12.24 18.68
N CYS A 57 7.97 -11.35 17.85
CA CYS A 57 8.31 -9.98 18.23
C CYS A 57 7.08 -9.15 18.62
N LEU A 58 5.86 -9.59 18.29
CA LEU A 58 4.63 -8.91 18.68
C LEU A 58 4.48 -8.74 20.20
N HIS A 59 5.00 -9.67 21.00
CA HIS A 59 4.93 -9.58 22.46
C HIS A 59 5.67 -8.35 23.02
N SER A 60 6.66 -7.84 22.31
CA SER A 60 7.45 -6.68 22.69
C SER A 60 7.32 -5.53 21.69
N TRP A 61 6.28 -5.54 20.84
CA TRP A 61 6.09 -4.52 19.83
C TRP A 61 5.66 -3.19 20.47
N ASN A 62 6.45 -2.15 20.25
CA ASN A 62 6.22 -0.81 20.80
C ASN A 62 5.58 0.18 19.80
N GLY A 63 5.12 -0.32 18.65
CA GLY A 63 4.56 0.53 17.59
C GLY A 63 5.61 1.17 16.66
N SER A 64 6.90 1.00 16.90
CA SER A 64 7.95 1.62 16.09
C SER A 64 8.33 0.77 14.88
N SER A 65 8.18 1.35 13.70
CA SER A 65 8.42 0.70 12.41
C SER A 65 9.70 1.24 11.77
N PHE A 66 10.62 0.35 11.35
CA PHE A 66 11.77 0.74 10.52
C PHE A 66 11.36 1.26 9.13
N PHE A 67 10.15 0.91 8.65
CA PHE A 67 9.64 1.42 7.39
C PHE A 67 9.11 2.85 7.57
N PRO A 68 9.48 3.79 6.67
CA PRO A 68 9.04 5.18 6.77
C PRO A 68 7.52 5.26 6.75
N LEU A 69 6.90 6.14 7.54
CA LEU A 69 5.45 6.39 7.47
C LEU A 69 5.04 6.64 6.02
N PRO A 70 3.86 6.15 5.57
CA PRO A 70 3.36 6.57 4.27
C PRO A 70 3.34 8.09 4.31
N THR A 71 3.90 8.73 3.29
CA THR A 71 3.62 10.15 3.09
C THR A 71 2.11 10.31 3.09
N PRO A 72 1.54 11.27 3.86
CA PRO A 72 0.10 11.48 3.86
C PRO A 72 -0.37 11.58 2.40
N ALA A 73 -1.37 10.79 2.06
CA ALA A 73 -1.93 10.84 0.71
C ALA A 73 -2.55 12.23 0.53
N VAL A 74 -1.99 13.00 -0.39
CA VAL A 74 -2.56 14.27 -0.81
C VAL A 74 -3.44 13.97 -2.01
N HIS A 75 -4.74 14.23 -1.89
CA HIS A 75 -5.66 14.10 -2.99
C HIS A 75 -5.62 15.36 -3.85
N VAL A 76 -5.18 15.21 -5.11
CA VAL A 76 -5.11 16.27 -6.11
C VAL A 76 -6.12 15.96 -7.21
N TYR A 77 -6.93 16.93 -7.56
CA TYR A 77 -7.90 16.89 -8.65
C TYR A 77 -7.54 18.00 -9.62
N SER A 78 -7.22 17.67 -10.86
CA SER A 78 -6.81 18.64 -11.87
C SER A 78 -7.66 18.53 -13.13
N ASP A 79 -7.80 19.62 -13.86
CA ASP A 79 -8.56 19.69 -15.11
C ASP A 79 -7.97 20.78 -16.02
N ALA A 80 -7.78 20.46 -17.31
CA ALA A 80 -7.28 21.39 -18.30
C ALA A 80 -8.31 21.62 -19.42
N SER A 81 -8.55 22.89 -19.73
CA SER A 81 -9.28 23.30 -20.92
C SER A 81 -8.36 23.25 -22.15
N GLY A 82 -8.87 22.80 -23.29
CA GLY A 82 -8.10 22.83 -24.54
C GLY A 82 -7.74 24.24 -25.03
N THR A 83 -8.46 25.28 -24.63
CA THR A 83 -8.34 26.62 -25.21
C THR A 83 -7.97 27.73 -24.23
N TYR A 84 -8.26 27.58 -22.94
CA TYR A 84 -8.17 28.72 -22.01
C TYR A 84 -7.08 28.58 -20.94
N GLY A 85 -7.07 27.47 -20.21
CA GLY A 85 -6.21 27.30 -19.05
C GLY A 85 -6.45 25.98 -18.36
N GLY A 86 -5.82 25.79 -17.20
CA GLY A 86 -5.99 24.62 -16.35
C GLY A 86 -5.98 24.99 -14.88
N GLY A 87 -6.24 24.03 -14.02
CA GLY A 87 -6.21 24.24 -12.59
C GLY A 87 -6.28 22.95 -11.82
N ALA A 88 -5.93 23.03 -10.54
CA ALA A 88 -6.06 21.90 -9.64
C ALA A 88 -6.55 22.33 -8.26
N PHE A 89 -7.27 21.40 -7.63
CA PHE A 89 -7.66 21.44 -6.23
C PHE A 89 -6.88 20.38 -5.47
N VAL A 90 -6.32 20.80 -4.34
CA VAL A 90 -5.55 19.95 -3.44
C VAL A 90 -6.26 19.92 -2.09
N GLU A 91 -6.71 18.73 -1.70
CA GLU A 91 -7.42 18.54 -0.44
C GLU A 91 -6.57 19.03 0.74
N GLY A 92 -7.11 19.96 1.52
CA GLY A 92 -6.42 20.56 2.67
C GLY A 92 -5.39 21.64 2.35
N LEU A 93 -5.09 21.92 1.07
CA LEU A 93 -4.11 22.94 0.65
C LEU A 93 -4.69 24.06 -0.21
N GLY A 94 -5.85 23.86 -0.85
CA GLY A 94 -6.56 24.89 -1.62
C GLY A 94 -6.57 24.62 -3.12
N TRP A 95 -6.79 25.65 -3.93
CA TRP A 95 -6.89 25.55 -5.39
C TRP A 95 -6.01 26.57 -6.09
N PHE A 96 -5.61 26.26 -7.33
CA PHE A 96 -4.95 27.21 -8.22
C PHE A 96 -5.52 27.11 -9.64
N GLN A 97 -5.32 28.18 -10.41
CA GLN A 97 -5.61 28.22 -11.84
C GLN A 97 -4.47 28.89 -12.60
N THR A 98 -4.31 28.51 -13.87
CA THR A 98 -3.37 29.13 -14.81
C THR A 98 -4.03 29.29 -16.17
N GLN A 99 -3.65 30.34 -16.91
CA GLN A 99 -4.04 30.51 -18.30
C GLN A 99 -2.95 30.00 -19.24
N TRP A 100 -3.34 29.51 -20.40
CA TRP A 100 -2.38 29.04 -21.40
C TRP A 100 -1.68 30.17 -22.13
N PRO A 101 -0.43 29.90 -22.53
CA PRO A 101 0.26 30.53 -23.65
C PRO A 101 -0.62 31.00 -24.79
N GLU A 102 -0.50 32.20 -25.35
CA GLU A 102 -1.01 32.41 -26.73
C GLU A 102 -0.35 31.43 -27.71
N ASP A 103 0.93 31.11 -27.48
CA ASP A 103 1.70 30.13 -28.24
C ASP A 103 1.15 28.68 -28.16
N TRP A 104 0.18 28.42 -27.27
CA TRP A 104 -0.36 27.09 -27.01
C TRP A 104 -1.70 26.84 -27.69
N GLU A 105 -2.23 27.77 -28.49
CA GLU A 105 -3.51 27.60 -29.20
C GLU A 105 -3.56 26.32 -30.05
N GLY A 106 -2.44 25.92 -30.68
CA GLY A 106 -2.34 24.73 -31.51
C GLY A 106 -1.90 23.44 -30.79
N VAL A 107 -1.60 23.51 -29.49
CA VAL A 107 -1.10 22.36 -28.72
C VAL A 107 -2.25 21.44 -28.31
N ASP A 108 -2.07 20.13 -28.51
CA ASP A 108 -3.06 19.12 -28.17
C ASP A 108 -3.42 19.11 -26.68
N ILE A 109 -4.70 18.85 -26.37
CA ILE A 109 -5.21 18.88 -25.01
C ILE A 109 -4.51 17.87 -24.09
N ALA A 110 -4.09 16.70 -24.60
CA ALA A 110 -3.38 15.72 -23.78
C ALA A 110 -1.98 16.22 -23.37
N SER A 111 -1.35 17.06 -24.20
CA SER A 111 -0.09 17.70 -23.82
C SER A 111 -0.32 18.72 -22.73
N LYS A 112 -1.43 19.47 -22.77
CA LYS A 112 -1.80 20.48 -21.75
C LYS A 112 -2.13 19.85 -20.40
N GLU A 113 -2.84 18.73 -20.41
CA GLU A 113 -3.15 17.92 -19.22
C GLU A 113 -1.89 17.39 -18.49
N LEU A 114 -0.79 17.18 -19.22
CA LEU A 114 0.44 16.65 -18.65
C LEU A 114 1.26 17.69 -17.89
N VAL A 115 1.11 18.97 -18.24
CA VAL A 115 1.98 20.06 -17.73
C VAL A 115 1.40 20.76 -16.50
N GLN A 116 0.16 20.45 -16.13
CA GLN A 116 -0.47 20.95 -14.91
C GLN A 116 -0.07 20.14 -13.67
#